data_AF-A0A2A3EW09-F1
#
_entry.id   AF-A0A2A3EW09-F1
#
_cell.length_a   1.000
_cell.length_b   1.000
_cell.length_c   1.000
_cell.angle_alpha   90.00
_cell.angle_beta   90.00
_cell.angle_gamma   90.00
#
_symmetry.space_group_name_H-M   'P 1'
#
loop_
_entity.id
_entity.type
_entity.pdbx_description
1 polymer ?
#
loop_
_entity_poly.entity_id
_entity_poly.type
_entity_poly.pdbx_seq_one_letter_code
_entity_poly.pdbx_strand_id
1 'polypeptide(L)'
;MSADPGSIRTDSHQALPNLAVQDASADPHIITAAARTGTDIELQIHTSIAPFDVAAEQWFPAAAGFAVTVIVHTVDAQTGVPRYLPPAEAAEWARAIFSTVDNAQGYFLGAVDPGTGSHRRGQLAYRLYVDTDRQAIPVPRQVVTCPHYQLSAIDGRAEITIPTTA
;
A
#
# COMPACT_ATOMS: atom_id res chain seq x y z
N MET A 1 -5.37 -0.27 -31.23
CA MET A 1 -4.92 0.89 -30.42
C MET A 1 -4.09 0.34 -29.29
N SER A 2 -2.80 0.66 -29.28
CA SER A 2 -1.83 0.22 -28.26
C SER A 2 -1.77 1.33 -27.21
N ALA A 3 -2.00 1.01 -25.94
CA ALA A 3 -1.82 1.96 -24.86
C ALA A 3 -0.31 2.10 -24.58
N ASP A 4 0.17 3.33 -24.60
CA ASP A 4 1.52 3.73 -24.23
C ASP A 4 1.68 3.59 -22.70
N PRO A 5 2.64 2.80 -22.18
CA PRO A 5 2.96 2.74 -20.74
C PRO A 5 3.85 3.92 -20.34
N GLY A 6 3.46 5.11 -20.82
CA GLY A 6 4.22 6.35 -20.75
C GLY A 6 4.06 7.02 -19.40
N SER A 7 5.02 6.73 -18.52
CA SER A 7 5.61 7.68 -17.57
C SER A 7 4.68 8.17 -16.46
N ILE A 8 4.84 7.58 -15.28
CA ILE A 8 4.78 8.32 -14.02
C ILE A 8 5.68 9.55 -14.20
N ARG A 9 5.07 10.72 -14.50
CA ARG A 9 5.80 11.96 -14.80
C ARG A 9 6.67 12.31 -13.60
N THR A 10 7.95 12.31 -13.86
CA THR A 10 9.09 12.60 -13.01
C THR A 10 9.27 14.09 -12.73
N ASP A 11 8.20 14.83 -12.40
CA ASP A 11 8.29 16.28 -12.13
C ASP A 11 8.14 16.66 -10.65
N SER A 12 8.14 15.65 -9.77
CA SER A 12 8.32 15.78 -8.32
C SER A 12 9.18 14.61 -7.84
N HIS A 13 10.46 14.58 -8.22
CA HIS A 13 11.37 13.47 -7.91
C HIS A 13 11.76 13.43 -6.43
N GLN A 14 10.81 13.09 -5.56
CA GLN A 14 11.17 12.42 -4.32
C GLN A 14 11.33 10.94 -4.67
N ALA A 15 12.55 10.43 -4.50
CA ALA A 15 12.85 9.03 -4.77
C ALA A 15 11.91 8.13 -3.95
N LEU A 16 11.46 7.03 -4.57
CA LEU A 16 10.75 5.98 -3.85
C LEU A 16 11.64 5.48 -2.70
N PRO A 17 11.06 5.19 -1.52
CA PRO A 17 11.84 4.64 -0.42
C PRO A 17 12.42 3.28 -0.83
N ASN A 18 13.72 3.09 -0.61
CA ASN A 18 14.36 1.80 -0.84
C ASN A 18 14.22 0.94 0.42
N LEU A 19 13.17 0.12 0.44
CA LEU A 19 12.82 -0.72 1.59
C LEU A 19 13.86 -1.79 1.92
N ALA A 20 14.70 -2.19 0.96
CA ALA A 20 15.75 -3.19 1.18
C ALA A 20 16.88 -2.66 2.08
N VAL A 21 17.08 -1.35 2.13
CA VAL A 21 18.18 -0.69 2.87
C VAL A 21 17.66 0.14 4.04
N GLN A 22 16.35 0.40 4.11
CA GLN A 22 15.77 1.28 5.10
C GLN A 22 15.58 0.57 6.46
N ASP A 23 16.20 1.15 7.50
CA ASP A 23 16.02 0.71 8.87
C ASP A 23 14.64 1.07 9.42
N ALA A 24 14.26 0.44 10.53
CA ALA A 24 13.04 0.78 11.25
C ALA A 24 13.03 2.28 11.59
N SER A 25 12.02 2.99 11.08
CA SER A 25 11.85 4.43 11.30
C SER A 25 10.43 4.69 11.76
N ALA A 26 10.30 5.39 12.89
CA ALA A 26 9.02 5.89 13.38
C ALA A 26 8.48 7.02 12.51
N ASP A 27 9.36 7.76 11.84
CA ASP A 27 9.00 8.84 10.93
C ASP A 27 8.72 8.26 9.54
N PRO A 28 7.51 8.46 8.99
CA PRO A 28 7.18 7.97 7.68
C PRO A 28 7.91 8.78 6.59
N HIS A 29 8.39 8.09 5.56
CA HIS A 29 8.78 8.75 4.31
C HIS A 29 7.51 9.21 3.59
N ILE A 30 7.38 10.51 3.38
CA ILE A 30 6.19 11.13 2.78
C ILE A 30 6.51 11.54 1.36
N ILE A 31 5.79 11.02 0.38
CA ILE A 31 5.81 11.47 -1.01
C ILE A 31 4.49 12.16 -1.32
N THR A 32 4.56 13.28 -2.03
CA THR A 32 3.38 14.00 -2.49
C THR A 32 3.30 13.97 -4.01
N ALA A 33 2.13 13.64 -4.56
CA ALA A 33 1.90 13.58 -6.00
C ALA A 33 0.51 14.09 -6.37
N ALA A 34 0.38 14.84 -7.46
CA ALA A 34 -0.93 15.15 -8.02
C ALA A 34 -1.63 13.89 -8.51
N ALA A 35 -2.91 13.74 -8.22
CA ALA A 35 -3.70 12.62 -8.73
C ALA A 35 -3.86 12.73 -10.25
N ARG A 36 -3.68 11.62 -10.97
CA ARG A 36 -3.85 11.56 -12.43
C ARG A 36 -5.31 11.57 -12.85
N THR A 37 -6.19 11.07 -11.98
CA THR A 37 -7.61 10.86 -12.28
C THR A 37 -8.56 11.87 -11.62
N GLY A 38 -8.05 12.91 -10.96
CA GLY A 38 -8.85 13.93 -10.29
C GLY A 38 -8.24 15.32 -10.36
N THR A 39 -9.09 16.33 -10.54
CA THR A 39 -8.68 17.75 -10.53
C THR A 39 -8.55 18.26 -9.10
N ASP A 40 -7.50 19.02 -8.82
CA ASP A 40 -7.21 19.59 -7.49
C ASP A 40 -7.16 18.53 -6.38
N ILE A 41 -6.78 17.29 -6.73
CA ILE A 41 -6.56 16.20 -5.78
C ILE A 41 -5.07 15.89 -5.71
N GLU A 42 -4.60 15.76 -4.49
CA GLU A 42 -3.25 15.36 -4.15
C GLU A 42 -3.27 14.02 -3.41
N LEU A 43 -2.30 13.18 -3.72
CA LEU A 43 -1.99 11.95 -3.02
C LEU A 43 -0.79 12.22 -2.10
N GLN A 44 -0.98 11.99 -0.80
CA GLN A 44 0.09 12.01 0.18
C GLN A 44 0.36 10.58 0.61
N ILE A 45 1.51 10.05 0.20
CA ILE A 45 1.90 8.66 0.36
C ILE A 45 2.87 8.57 1.53
N HIS A 46 2.42 8.01 2.65
CA HIS A 46 3.20 7.83 3.86
C HIS A 46 3.69 6.39 3.94
N THR A 47 5.00 6.20 4.00
CA THR A 47 5.63 4.88 4.10
C THR A 47 6.37 4.74 5.41
N SER A 48 6.02 3.74 6.23
CA SER A 48 6.71 3.44 7.48
C SER A 48 7.11 1.97 7.57
N ILE A 49 8.15 1.70 8.38
CA ILE A 49 8.67 0.35 8.60
C ILE A 49 8.70 0.12 10.11
N ALA A 50 7.91 -0.84 10.58
CA ALA A 50 7.85 -1.21 12.00
C ALA A 50 8.31 -2.65 12.19
N PRO A 51 9.24 -2.93 13.12
CA PRO A 51 9.63 -4.30 13.44
C PRO A 51 8.47 -5.03 14.14
N PHE A 52 8.43 -6.35 13.98
CA PHE A 52 7.61 -7.23 14.79
C PHE A 52 8.43 -8.46 15.21
N ASP A 53 8.10 -9.00 16.38
CA ASP A 53 8.61 -10.27 16.88
C ASP A 53 7.44 -10.94 17.60
N VAL A 54 6.97 -12.06 17.04
CA VAL A 54 5.80 -12.78 17.54
C VAL A 54 6.16 -14.21 17.88
N ALA A 55 5.72 -14.63 19.06
CA ALA A 55 5.89 -15.99 19.52
C ALA A 55 5.10 -16.99 18.68
N ALA A 56 5.51 -18.25 18.76
CA ALA A 56 4.76 -19.35 18.17
C ALA A 56 3.39 -19.48 18.85
N GLU A 57 2.36 -19.74 18.05
CA GLU A 57 1.03 -20.15 18.50
C GLU A 57 0.77 -21.61 18.07
N GLN A 58 -0.31 -22.22 18.56
CA GLN A 58 -0.65 -23.58 18.16
C GLN A 58 -0.83 -23.64 16.63
N TRP A 59 0.05 -24.37 15.95
CA TRP A 59 0.15 -24.52 14.49
C TRP A 59 0.77 -23.34 13.70
N PHE A 60 1.17 -22.26 14.36
CA PHE A 60 1.84 -21.13 13.71
C PHE A 60 3.23 -20.91 14.31
N PRO A 61 4.30 -21.00 13.52
CA PRO A 61 5.65 -20.77 14.03
C PRO A 61 5.81 -19.33 14.53
N ALA A 62 6.84 -19.12 15.37
CA ALA A 62 7.31 -17.79 15.68
C ALA A 62 7.78 -17.10 14.39
N ALA A 63 7.62 -15.79 14.32
CA ALA A 63 8.03 -14.99 13.18
C ALA A 63 8.57 -13.65 13.66
N ALA A 64 9.67 -13.21 13.04
CA ALA A 64 10.24 -11.89 13.29
C ALA A 64 10.57 -11.25 11.94
N GLY A 65 10.47 -9.93 11.89
CA GLY A 65 10.69 -9.18 10.66
C GLY A 65 10.14 -7.76 10.76
N PHE A 66 9.70 -7.23 9.62
CA PHE A 66 9.21 -5.87 9.52
C PHE A 66 7.88 -5.81 8.75
N ALA A 67 6.97 -5.00 9.26
CA ALA A 67 5.77 -4.57 8.56
C ALA A 67 6.06 -3.23 7.86
N VAL A 68 6.11 -3.26 6.53
CA VAL A 68 6.14 -2.05 5.71
C VAL A 68 4.72 -1.60 5.45
N THR A 69 4.36 -0.42 5.95
CA THR A 69 3.02 0.12 5.82
C THR A 69 3.05 1.31 4.87
N VAL A 70 2.19 1.28 3.84
CA VAL A 70 1.95 2.41 2.94
C VAL A 70 0.54 2.91 3.19
N ILE A 71 0.40 4.18 3.56
CA ILE A 71 -0.88 4.86 3.69
C ILE A 71 -0.94 5.91 2.61
N VAL A 72 -1.94 5.80 1.74
CA VAL A 72 -2.21 6.82 0.71
C VAL A 72 -3.38 7.65 1.20
N HIS A 73 -3.11 8.90 1.56
CA HIS A 73 -4.13 9.91 1.80
C HIS A 73 -4.52 10.55 0.48
N THR A 74 -5.81 10.67 0.24
CA THR A 74 -6.36 11.41 -0.89
C THR A 74 -6.95 12.69 -0.34
N VAL A 75 -6.36 13.83 -0.69
CA VAL A 75 -6.75 15.13 -0.16
C VAL A 75 -6.98 16.11 -1.28
N ASP A 76 -7.80 17.12 -1.00
CA ASP A 76 -7.91 18.30 -1.83
C ASP A 76 -6.60 19.10 -1.76
N ALA A 77 -6.03 19.44 -2.90
CA ALA A 77 -4.70 20.04 -3.00
C ALA A 77 -4.62 21.44 -2.39
N GLN A 78 -5.74 22.15 -2.29
CA GLN A 78 -5.77 23.52 -1.72
C GLN A 78 -6.12 23.51 -0.23
N THR A 79 -7.07 22.68 0.15
CA THR A 79 -7.67 22.71 1.49
C THR A 79 -7.14 21.61 2.41
N GLY A 80 -6.47 20.59 1.87
CA GLY A 80 -6.02 19.41 2.62
C GLY A 80 -7.17 18.52 3.10
N VAL A 81 -8.42 18.81 2.70
CA VAL A 81 -9.60 18.06 3.15
C VAL A 81 -9.60 16.67 2.49
N PRO A 82 -9.91 15.59 3.23
CA PRO A 82 -10.08 14.26 2.65
C PRO A 82 -11.05 14.21 1.47
N ARG A 83 -10.58 13.70 0.33
CA ARG A 83 -11.37 13.47 -0.88
C ARG A 83 -11.44 11.98 -1.18
N TYR A 84 -12.40 11.61 -2.01
CA TYR A 84 -12.50 10.24 -2.52
C TYR A 84 -11.90 10.19 -3.92
N LEU A 85 -11.07 9.19 -4.15
CA LEU A 85 -10.57 8.80 -5.46
C LEU A 85 -10.70 7.27 -5.57
N PRO A 86 -11.03 6.73 -6.77
CA PRO A 86 -10.99 5.29 -6.98
C PRO A 86 -9.62 4.69 -6.56
N PRO A 87 -9.62 3.48 -5.97
CA PRO A 87 -8.43 2.94 -5.30
C PRO A 87 -7.30 2.51 -6.24
N ALA A 88 -7.53 2.51 -7.57
CA ALA A 88 -6.57 2.03 -8.56
C ALA A 88 -5.23 2.79 -8.48
N GLU A 89 -5.29 4.12 -8.39
CA GLU A 89 -4.10 4.96 -8.35
C GLU A 89 -3.33 4.82 -7.02
N ALA A 90 -4.05 4.74 -5.90
CA ALA A 90 -3.43 4.46 -4.59
C ALA A 90 -2.76 3.07 -4.55
N ALA A 91 -3.42 2.07 -5.15
CA ALA A 91 -2.87 0.71 -5.25
C ALA A 91 -1.61 0.66 -6.12
N GLU A 92 -1.52 1.47 -7.17
CA GLU A 92 -0.31 1.59 -7.99
C GLU A 92 0.87 2.14 -7.21
N TRP A 93 0.66 3.19 -6.41
CA TRP A 93 1.71 3.71 -5.53
C TRP A 93 2.21 2.66 -4.54
N ALA A 94 1.29 1.94 -3.87
CA ALA A 94 1.66 0.87 -2.96
C ALA A 94 2.46 -0.25 -3.66
N ARG A 95 2.03 -0.66 -4.87
CA ARG A 95 2.75 -1.67 -5.67
C ARG A 95 4.13 -1.18 -6.09
N ALA A 96 4.27 0.07 -6.53
CA ALA A 96 5.56 0.64 -6.90
C ALA A 96 6.53 0.65 -5.71
N ILE A 97 6.06 1.02 -4.51
CA ILE A 97 6.87 1.00 -3.30
C ILE A 97 7.27 -0.44 -2.92
N PHE A 98 6.31 -1.37 -2.91
CA PHE A 98 6.59 -2.78 -2.57
C PHE A 98 7.51 -3.46 -3.58
N SER A 99 7.49 -3.07 -4.86
CA SER A 99 8.37 -3.63 -5.89
C SER A 99 9.87 -3.39 -5.65
N THR A 100 10.22 -2.48 -4.73
CA THR A 100 11.61 -2.32 -4.28
C THR A 100 12.13 -3.51 -3.47
N VAL A 101 11.22 -4.37 -2.99
CA VAL A 101 11.49 -5.66 -2.36
C VAL A 101 10.99 -6.75 -3.31
N ASP A 102 11.87 -7.24 -4.19
CA ASP A 102 11.68 -8.39 -5.10
C ASP A 102 10.23 -8.72 -5.53
N ASN A 103 9.67 -7.97 -6.50
CA ASN A 103 8.33 -8.20 -7.08
C ASN A 103 7.21 -8.52 -6.06
N ALA A 104 7.39 -8.12 -4.80
CA ALA A 104 6.57 -8.60 -3.72
C ALA A 104 5.17 -7.99 -3.81
N GLN A 105 4.16 -8.85 -3.66
CA GLN A 105 2.79 -8.42 -3.51
C GLN A 105 2.50 -8.17 -2.04
N GLY A 106 1.96 -6.99 -1.74
CA GLY A 106 1.47 -6.66 -0.40
C GLY A 106 0.00 -7.05 -0.21
N TYR A 107 -0.58 -6.47 0.83
CA TYR A 107 -1.98 -6.60 1.20
C TYR A 107 -2.64 -5.23 1.18
N PHE A 108 -3.88 -5.18 0.71
CA PHE A 108 -4.81 -4.08 0.90
C PHE A 108 -5.61 -4.28 2.19
N LEU A 109 -5.60 -3.27 3.06
CA LEU A 109 -6.25 -3.32 4.37
C LEU A 109 -7.58 -2.54 4.38
N GLY A 110 -7.81 -1.70 3.38
CA GLY A 110 -8.99 -0.83 3.32
C GLY A 110 -8.75 0.58 3.86
N ALA A 111 -9.84 1.31 4.08
CA ALA A 111 -9.85 2.63 4.68
C ALA A 111 -9.77 2.55 6.21
N VAL A 112 -8.66 2.00 6.72
CA VAL A 112 -8.46 1.72 8.14
C VAL A 112 -7.11 2.23 8.63
N ASP A 113 -7.03 2.45 9.93
CA ASP A 113 -5.81 2.55 10.69
C ASP A 113 -5.16 1.15 10.76
N PRO A 114 -3.95 0.95 10.22
CA PRO A 114 -3.40 -0.39 10.07
C PRO A 114 -2.84 -0.96 11.38
N GLY A 115 -2.74 -0.16 12.45
CA GLY A 115 -2.40 -0.65 13.79
C GLY A 115 -3.65 -1.13 14.55
N THR A 116 -4.72 -0.34 14.50
CA THR A 116 -5.92 -0.56 15.32
C THR A 116 -7.10 -1.20 14.58
N GLY A 117 -7.09 -1.22 13.24
CA GLY A 117 -8.20 -1.63 12.40
C GLY A 117 -9.38 -0.63 12.35
N SER A 118 -9.27 0.50 13.04
CA SER A 118 -10.32 1.52 13.09
C SER A 118 -10.50 2.21 11.73
N HIS A 119 -11.74 2.45 11.30
CA HIS A 119 -12.00 3.11 10.03
C HIS A 119 -11.43 4.55 10.00
N ARG A 120 -10.80 4.92 8.88
CA ARG A 120 -10.21 6.24 8.63
C ARG A 120 -10.65 6.74 7.26
N ARG A 121 -11.33 7.89 7.24
CA ARG A 121 -11.85 8.50 6.00
C ARG A 121 -10.73 9.11 5.18
N GLY A 122 -10.77 8.89 3.86
CA GLY A 122 -9.86 9.50 2.87
C GLY A 122 -8.43 9.01 2.93
N GLN A 123 -8.21 7.83 3.51
CA GLN A 123 -6.98 7.10 3.38
C GLN A 123 -7.25 5.68 2.90
N LEU A 124 -6.26 5.07 2.26
CA LEU A 124 -6.20 3.64 1.98
C LEU A 124 -4.88 3.10 2.51
N ALA A 125 -4.98 2.03 3.30
CA ALA A 125 -3.82 1.38 3.91
C ALA A 125 -3.44 0.11 3.16
N TYR A 126 -2.14 -0.07 3.00
CA TYR A 126 -1.51 -1.22 2.39
C TYR A 126 -0.35 -1.69 3.27
N ARG A 127 -0.08 -2.99 3.26
CA ARG A 127 1.01 -3.56 4.07
C ARG A 127 1.74 -4.68 3.36
N LEU A 128 3.05 -4.67 3.43
CA LEU A 128 3.94 -5.76 3.05
C LEU A 128 4.64 -6.26 4.30
N TYR A 129 4.85 -7.57 4.41
CA TYR A 129 5.61 -8.18 5.47
C TYR A 129 6.91 -8.75 4.89
N VAL A 130 8.02 -8.43 5.54
CA VAL A 130 9.34 -8.96 5.20
C VAL A 130 9.97 -9.61 6.42
N ASP A 131 10.76 -10.66 6.23
CA ASP A 131 11.55 -11.27 7.29
C ASP A 131 12.79 -10.42 7.65
N THR A 132 13.62 -10.95 8.54
CA THR A 132 14.88 -10.32 8.96
C THR A 132 15.89 -10.16 7.83
N ASP A 133 15.82 -10.98 6.79
CA ASP A 133 16.66 -10.93 5.59
C ASP A 133 16.04 -10.06 4.48
N ARG A 134 14.99 -9.30 4.82
CA ARG A 134 14.23 -8.41 3.93
C ARG A 134 13.59 -9.14 2.75
N GLN A 135 13.31 -10.43 2.89
CA GLN A 135 12.54 -11.19 1.91
C GLN A 135 11.06 -11.10 2.22
N ALA A 136 10.24 -10.97 1.18
CA ALA A 136 8.79 -10.93 1.35
C ALA A 136 8.27 -12.25 1.92
N ILE A 137 7.42 -12.15 2.94
CA ILE A 137 6.77 -13.29 3.58
C ILE A 137 5.26 -13.13 3.60
N PRO A 138 4.49 -14.23 3.66
CA PRO A 138 3.06 -14.16 3.94
C PRO A 138 2.80 -13.47 5.28
N VAL A 139 1.63 -12.84 5.41
CA VAL A 139 1.22 -12.21 6.68
C VAL A 139 1.25 -13.21 7.85
N PRO A 140 2.04 -12.97 8.92
CA PRO A 140 1.96 -13.79 10.12
C PRO A 140 0.59 -13.61 10.79
N ARG A 141 -0.08 -14.72 11.16
CA ARG A 141 -1.44 -14.66 11.72
C ARG A 141 -1.53 -13.83 13.00
N GLN A 142 -0.45 -13.84 13.78
CA GLN A 142 -0.31 -13.15 15.06
C GLN A 142 -0.32 -11.62 14.93
N VAL A 143 0.02 -11.06 13.76
CA VAL A 143 0.07 -9.60 13.53
C VAL A 143 -1.17 -9.05 12.80
N VAL A 144 -2.16 -9.90 12.53
CA VAL A 144 -3.39 -9.50 11.82
C VAL A 144 -4.37 -8.85 12.80
N THR A 145 -4.53 -7.53 12.71
CA THR A 145 -5.51 -6.74 13.48
C THR A 145 -6.73 -6.31 12.68
N CYS A 146 -6.68 -6.42 11.35
CA CYS A 146 -7.74 -6.03 10.42
C CYS A 146 -7.74 -6.96 9.18
N PRO A 147 -8.79 -6.93 8.33
CA PRO A 147 -8.81 -7.73 7.11
C PRO A 147 -7.61 -7.42 6.19
N HIS A 148 -6.91 -8.45 5.74
CA HIS A 148 -5.82 -8.36 4.76
C HIS A 148 -6.28 -9.01 3.46
N TYR A 149 -6.51 -8.21 2.43
CA TYR A 149 -6.83 -8.69 1.10
C TYR A 149 -5.58 -8.67 0.23
N GLN A 150 -5.28 -9.74 -0.48
CA GLN A 150 -4.10 -9.75 -1.35
C GLN A 150 -4.19 -8.60 -2.36
N LEU A 151 -3.15 -7.76 -2.39
CA LEU A 151 -3.05 -6.69 -3.37
C LEU A 151 -2.70 -7.34 -4.70
N SER A 152 -3.71 -7.58 -5.53
CA SER A 152 -3.51 -8.21 -6.83
C SER A 152 -2.49 -7.42 -7.66
N ALA A 153 -1.59 -8.14 -8.34
CA ALA A 153 -0.79 -7.54 -9.41
C ALA A 153 -1.72 -6.93 -10.47
N ILE A 154 -1.24 -5.87 -11.14
CA ILE A 154 -1.84 -5.49 -12.42
C ILE A 154 -1.49 -6.61 -13.38
N ASP A 155 -2.44 -7.52 -13.56
CA ASP A 155 -2.92 -7.89 -14.88
C ASP A 155 -4.20 -8.73 -14.79
N GLY A 156 -5.28 -8.24 -15.42
CA GLY A 156 -6.26 -9.11 -16.06
C GLY A 156 -7.44 -9.66 -15.25
N ARG A 157 -7.96 -9.02 -14.20
CA ARG A 157 -9.32 -9.39 -13.74
C ARG A 157 -10.36 -8.68 -14.58
N ALA A 158 -10.84 -9.43 -15.58
CA ALA A 158 -12.03 -9.18 -16.37
C ALA A 158 -13.14 -8.52 -15.53
N GLU A 159 -13.78 -7.51 -16.11
CA GLU A 159 -15.11 -7.09 -15.70
C GLU A 159 -15.96 -8.34 -15.46
N ILE A 160 -16.43 -8.52 -14.23
CA ILE A 160 -17.53 -9.45 -13.98
C ILE A 160 -18.76 -8.76 -14.58
N THR A 161 -19.02 -9.01 -15.86
CA THR A 161 -20.29 -8.63 -16.49
C THR A 161 -21.36 -9.53 -15.89
N ILE A 162 -22.22 -8.97 -15.04
CA ILE A 162 -23.46 -9.65 -14.65
C ILE A 162 -24.37 -9.62 -15.88
N PRO A 163 -24.76 -10.76 -16.46
CA PRO A 163 -25.71 -10.75 -17.57
C PRO A 163 -27.07 -10.29 -17.03
N THR A 164 -27.48 -9.08 -17.40
CA THR A 164 -28.85 -8.63 -17.24
C THR A 164 -29.67 -9.30 -18.34
N THR A 165 -30.43 -10.33 -17.99
CA THR A 165 -31.44 -10.90 -18.90
C THR A 165 -32.56 -9.87 -19.05
N ALA A 166 -32.85 -9.50 -20.30
CA ALA A 166 -34.03 -8.74 -20.69
C ALA A 166 -35.30 -9.62 -20.64
#